data_AF-A0A5C9ES09-F1
#
_entry.id   AF-A0A5C9ES09-F1
#
_cell.length_a   1.000
_cell.length_b   1.000
_cell.length_c   1.000
_cell.angle_alpha   90.00
_cell.angle_beta   90.00
_cell.angle_gamma   90.00
#
_symmetry.space_group_name_H-M   'P 1'
#
loop_
_entity.id
_entity.type
_entity.pdbx_description
1 polymer ?
#
loop_
_entity_poly.entity_id
_entity_poly.type
_entity_poly.pdbx_seq_one_letter_code
_entity_poly.pdbx_strand_id
1 'polypeptide(L)'
;MKTDIYIKKIIEETGLTKKKIEDLVNEKKQELKGLISDEGALFIIAKELGVDVKNQNNELIQDIEINVSDITSDMRNITLVGRIREIYRIFKFNRKDGSEGKVGSFLLHDKTGDIRVVLWDEQTDVFKSPGFDINELVKVINSYAKEGKYGVEIHIGRLGKIILSPEDVNYKNYPKITKEIIPIEEINLSQRSISTKGKVLRVAPINKFERKDGNEGRVGSLHLVDSTGSIRITFWNEDTEKLSEVKKGDNIKISNLNPRQSNFNKREIELFANSNSKILHTKEEIDLKGNFVEDIKSLQNMENIVSFKGIVSTVDNLKKVTLKSGEEVSLFSFVVSDETDGIRVTLWRDLAEKYSEKIENSQGVYLKNVLLRFSSFYKRKEISFIENSEIEFIDLKIDQIKEINTKNKREGSSNFTRNYSNIKEINSSGFFELKGVIVKEINSITVYDACSKCFKKVDNCQCEEIGEVEIRMILNIVIDDGTDTIRCTFIGENAEKLIGEKTEIVSKIVDSPDMDNFLDKVNQKILGKDILVRGKAKYSDFSNLYEVIVYDFKYLNINNELEHIINKIEI
;
A
#
# COMPACT_ATOMS: atom_id res chain seq x y z
N MET A 1 -17.97 53.55 30.59
CA MET A 1 -17.62 52.28 29.88
C MET A 1 -17.16 51.25 30.91
N LYS A 2 -17.13 49.95 30.56
CA LYS A 2 -16.72 48.86 31.47
C LYS A 2 -15.29 49.05 32.03
N THR A 3 -14.42 49.80 31.34
CA THR A 3 -13.04 50.16 31.71
C THR A 3 -12.90 51.23 32.81
N ASP A 4 -13.84 52.17 32.91
CA ASP A 4 -13.72 53.31 33.84
C ASP A 4 -13.73 52.86 35.31
N ILE A 5 -14.39 51.74 35.60
CA ILE A 5 -14.48 51.16 36.94
C ILE A 5 -13.11 50.64 37.40
N TYR A 6 -12.35 49.97 36.52
CA TYR A 6 -11.00 49.46 36.82
C TYR A 6 -10.02 50.61 37.03
N ILE A 7 -10.03 51.58 36.12
CA ILE A 7 -9.17 52.76 36.22
C ILE A 7 -9.43 53.48 37.55
N LYS A 8 -10.71 53.69 37.92
CA LYS A 8 -11.06 54.35 39.18
C LYS A 8 -10.55 53.58 40.39
N LYS A 9 -10.71 52.25 40.41
CA LYS A 9 -10.25 51.42 41.54
C LYS A 9 -8.73 51.37 41.67
N ILE A 10 -8.02 51.27 40.54
CA ILE A 10 -6.56 51.33 40.52
C ILE A 10 -6.10 52.70 41.04
N ILE A 11 -6.74 53.80 40.62
CA ILE A 11 -6.44 55.15 41.13
C ILE A 11 -6.66 55.22 42.66
N GLU A 12 -7.78 54.70 43.15
CA GLU A 12 -8.15 54.73 44.57
C GLU A 12 -7.17 53.94 45.47
N GLU A 13 -6.71 52.76 45.02
CA GLU A 13 -5.85 51.89 45.85
C GLU A 13 -4.34 52.13 45.65
N THR A 14 -3.92 52.66 44.50
CA THR A 14 -2.49 52.83 44.18
C THR A 14 -2.05 54.30 44.10
N GLY A 15 -2.98 55.25 44.01
CA GLY A 15 -2.69 56.67 43.84
C GLY A 15 -2.14 57.05 42.46
N LEU A 16 -2.10 56.12 41.50
CA LEU A 16 -1.64 56.40 40.15
C LEU A 16 -2.57 57.37 39.42
N THR A 17 -2.02 58.17 38.49
CA THR A 17 -2.84 59.02 37.63
C THR A 17 -3.43 58.23 36.48
N LYS A 18 -4.60 58.66 35.97
CA LYS A 18 -5.25 58.02 34.81
C LYS A 18 -4.30 57.87 33.62
N LYS A 19 -3.53 58.92 33.31
CA LYS A 19 -2.52 58.90 32.23
C LYS A 19 -1.47 57.81 32.43
N LYS A 20 -0.98 57.62 33.65
CA LYS A 20 0.04 56.60 33.95
C LYS A 20 -0.53 55.18 33.80
N ILE A 21 -1.80 54.98 34.14
CA ILE A 21 -2.51 53.72 33.93
C ILE A 21 -2.69 53.45 32.43
N GLU A 22 -3.06 54.46 31.64
CA GLU A 22 -3.16 54.36 30.18
C GLU A 22 -1.81 54.02 29.52
N ASP A 23 -0.70 54.61 30.01
CA ASP A 23 0.65 54.28 29.53
C ASP A 23 1.00 52.81 29.84
N LEU A 24 0.72 52.33 31.06
CA LEU A 24 0.93 50.93 31.45
C LEU A 24 0.06 49.98 30.61
N VAL A 25 -1.18 50.37 30.29
CA VAL A 25 -2.07 49.60 29.40
C VAL A 25 -1.46 49.50 28.01
N ASN A 26 -0.96 50.60 27.45
CA ASN A 26 -0.32 50.60 26.14
C ASN A 26 0.98 49.78 26.12
N GLU A 27 1.79 49.86 27.17
CA GLU A 27 3.00 49.06 27.33
C GLU A 27 2.66 47.57 27.41
N LYS A 28 1.67 47.19 28.23
CA LYS A 28 1.20 45.81 28.38
C LYS A 28 0.62 45.27 27.08
N LYS A 29 -0.10 46.11 26.32
CA LYS A 29 -0.58 45.77 24.98
C LYS A 29 0.57 45.58 24.00
N GLN A 30 1.60 46.42 24.02
CA GLN A 30 2.78 46.25 23.16
C GLN A 30 3.59 45.00 23.53
N GLU A 31 3.77 44.73 24.83
CA GLU A 31 4.39 43.51 25.37
C GLU A 31 3.69 42.27 24.82
N LEU A 32 2.35 42.29 24.80
CA LEU A 32 1.51 41.22 24.30
C LEU A 32 1.10 41.42 22.82
N LYS A 33 1.87 42.22 22.07
CA LYS A 33 1.74 42.46 20.63
C LYS A 33 0.33 42.81 20.13
N GLY A 34 -0.45 43.50 20.97
CA GLY A 34 -1.81 43.96 20.66
C GLY A 34 -2.89 42.90 20.78
N LEU A 35 -2.57 41.71 21.31
CA LEU A 35 -3.49 40.57 21.42
C LEU A 35 -4.49 40.68 22.57
N ILE A 36 -4.41 41.76 23.35
CA ILE A 36 -5.28 41.97 24.50
C ILE A 36 -6.05 43.30 24.36
N SER A 37 -7.30 43.31 24.86
CA SER A 37 -8.09 44.53 24.94
C SER A 37 -7.61 45.43 26.08
N ASP A 38 -8.07 46.68 26.11
CA ASP A 38 -7.75 47.63 27.18
C ASP A 38 -8.25 47.10 28.54
N GLU A 39 -9.40 46.41 28.56
CA GLU A 39 -9.94 45.74 29.76
C GLU A 39 -9.01 44.63 30.26
N GLY A 40 -8.51 43.80 29.36
CA GLY A 40 -7.59 42.72 29.70
C GLY A 40 -6.25 43.23 30.22
N ALA A 41 -5.74 44.30 29.62
CA ALA A 41 -4.53 44.97 30.08
C ALA A 41 -4.72 45.56 31.48
N LEU A 42 -5.86 46.24 31.72
CA LEU A 42 -6.22 46.80 33.01
C LEU A 42 -6.33 45.73 34.11
N PHE A 43 -6.87 44.55 33.79
CA PHE A 43 -6.96 43.45 34.75
C PHE A 43 -5.56 42.91 35.14
N ILE A 44 -4.67 42.71 34.18
CA ILE A 44 -3.29 42.27 34.43
C ILE A 44 -2.56 43.30 35.31
N ILE A 45 -2.66 44.58 34.96
CA ILE A 45 -2.05 45.69 35.70
C ILE A 45 -2.61 45.78 37.12
N ALA A 46 -3.93 45.65 37.30
CA ALA A 46 -4.55 45.65 38.63
C ALA A 46 -3.97 44.54 39.52
N LYS A 47 -3.79 43.33 38.96
CA LYS A 47 -3.21 42.19 39.68
C LYS A 47 -1.73 42.38 40.00
N GLU A 48 -0.94 42.92 39.06
CA GLU A 48 0.47 43.26 39.28
C GLU A 48 0.65 44.31 40.38
N LEU A 49 -0.29 45.27 40.48
CA LEU A 49 -0.31 46.31 41.49
C LEU A 49 -0.96 45.88 42.82
N GLY A 50 -1.42 44.62 42.93
CA GLY A 50 -2.03 44.08 44.15
C GLY A 50 -3.46 44.56 44.43
N VAL A 51 -4.14 45.15 43.43
CA VAL A 51 -5.52 45.66 43.53
C VAL A 51 -6.51 44.52 43.30
N ASP A 52 -7.41 44.26 44.26
CA ASP A 52 -8.38 43.16 44.13
C ASP A 52 -9.61 43.58 43.31
N VAL A 53 -9.67 43.15 42.05
CA VAL A 53 -10.77 43.47 41.12
C VAL A 53 -11.81 42.35 40.99
N LYS A 54 -11.75 41.28 41.80
CA LYS A 54 -12.58 40.07 41.63
C LYS A 54 -14.09 40.28 41.80
N ASN A 55 -14.52 41.26 42.59
CA ASN A 55 -15.92 41.40 43.00
C ASN A 55 -16.83 42.12 41.98
N GLN A 56 -16.34 42.47 40.78
CA GLN A 56 -17.06 43.40 39.89
C GLN A 56 -17.43 42.91 38.49
N ASN A 57 -17.36 41.61 38.17
CA ASN A 57 -18.22 40.94 37.16
C ASN A 57 -17.66 39.55 36.81
N ASN A 58 -18.48 38.50 36.96
CA ASN A 58 -18.19 37.16 36.45
C ASN A 58 -18.14 37.09 34.90
N GLU A 59 -18.61 38.11 34.18
CA GLU A 59 -18.59 38.16 32.71
C GLU A 59 -17.27 38.65 32.10
N LEU A 60 -16.35 39.22 32.89
CA LEU A 60 -15.08 39.79 32.40
C LEU A 60 -13.87 38.87 32.62
N ILE A 61 -14.05 37.73 33.29
CA ILE A 61 -13.08 36.62 33.31
C ILE A 61 -13.25 35.79 32.03
N GLN A 62 -13.35 36.45 30.88
CA GLN A 62 -12.91 35.81 29.65
C GLN A 62 -11.39 35.94 29.67
N ASP A 63 -10.72 34.99 30.33
CA ASP A 63 -9.30 34.72 30.05
C ASP A 63 -9.14 34.79 28.55
N ILE A 64 -8.32 35.72 28.06
CA ILE A 64 -8.25 36.08 26.63
C ILE A 64 -7.95 34.80 25.86
N GLU A 65 -8.98 34.23 25.21
CA GLU A 65 -8.85 33.05 24.37
C GLU A 65 -8.07 33.50 23.14
N ILE A 66 -6.82 33.05 23.04
CA ILE A 66 -5.96 33.32 21.88
C ILE A 66 -6.24 32.23 20.86
N ASN A 67 -6.38 32.58 19.58
CA ASN A 67 -6.51 31.56 18.55
C ASN A 67 -5.14 30.92 18.26
N VAL A 68 -5.16 29.68 17.80
CA VAL A 68 -3.96 28.91 17.46
C VAL A 68 -3.03 29.64 16.49
N SER A 69 -3.56 30.30 15.45
CA SER A 69 -2.75 31.02 14.46
C SER A 69 -1.94 32.17 15.04
N ASP A 70 -2.37 32.70 16.17
CA ASP A 70 -1.81 33.92 16.76
C ASP A 70 -0.66 33.60 17.73
N ILE A 71 -0.39 32.30 17.96
CA ILE A 71 0.59 31.82 18.93
C ILE A 71 1.99 31.89 18.32
N THR A 72 2.90 32.59 19.00
CA THR A 72 4.33 32.59 18.71
C THR A 72 5.12 31.95 19.84
N SER A 73 6.40 31.61 19.59
CA SER A 73 7.31 31.18 20.66
C SER A 73 7.35 32.20 21.80
N ASP A 74 7.65 31.72 23.00
CA ASP A 74 7.90 32.52 24.22
C ASP A 74 6.67 33.21 24.84
N MET A 75 5.50 33.11 24.22
CA MET A 75 4.24 33.52 24.83
C MET A 75 3.95 32.71 26.11
N ARG A 76 3.41 33.37 27.14
CA ARG A 76 3.10 32.78 28.46
C ARG A 76 1.68 33.13 28.89
N ASN A 77 1.18 32.43 29.91
CA ASN A 77 -0.15 32.61 30.46
C ASN A 77 -1.27 32.49 29.41
N ILE A 78 -1.07 31.59 28.44
CA ILE A 78 -1.96 31.38 27.32
C ILE A 78 -3.14 30.52 27.77
N THR A 79 -4.35 30.94 27.42
CA THR A 79 -5.57 30.13 27.49
C THR A 79 -6.02 29.78 26.08
N LEU A 80 -6.16 28.49 25.79
CA LEU A 80 -6.61 27.97 24.50
C LEU A 80 -7.86 27.13 24.67
N VAL A 81 -8.76 27.23 23.71
CA VAL A 81 -9.94 26.39 23.62
C VAL A 81 -9.99 25.77 22.23
N GLY A 82 -10.23 24.47 22.19
CA GLY A 82 -10.30 23.76 20.92
C GLY A 82 -10.72 22.32 21.11
N ARG A 83 -10.92 21.62 20.00
CA ARG A 83 -11.21 20.19 20.02
C ARG A 83 -9.95 19.37 19.90
N ILE A 84 -9.91 18.24 20.62
CA ILE A 84 -8.85 17.25 20.43
C ILE A 84 -8.95 16.69 19.00
N ARG A 85 -7.97 16.98 18.15
CA ARG A 85 -7.89 16.45 16.78
C ARG A 85 -7.22 15.08 16.74
N GLU A 86 -6.12 14.94 17.49
CA GLU A 86 -5.30 13.73 17.53
C GLU A 86 -4.70 13.53 18.92
N ILE A 87 -4.58 12.28 19.37
CA ILE A 87 -4.00 11.89 20.66
C ILE A 87 -2.73 11.08 20.37
N TYR A 88 -1.56 11.51 20.86
CA TYR A 88 -0.33 10.74 20.65
C TYR A 88 -0.05 9.80 21.82
N ARG A 89 0.71 8.73 21.57
CA ARG A 89 1.12 7.78 22.61
C ARG A 89 1.92 8.48 23.72
N ILE A 90 1.73 8.02 24.95
CA ILE A 90 2.54 8.44 26.10
C ILE A 90 3.87 7.69 26.05
N PHE A 91 4.96 8.42 26.15
CA PHE A 91 6.31 7.89 26.27
C PHE A 91 6.77 7.91 27.73
N LYS A 92 7.41 6.83 28.16
CA LYS A 92 8.07 6.72 29.47
C LYS A 92 9.59 6.72 29.28
N PHE A 93 10.32 7.31 30.22
CA PHE A 93 11.78 7.35 30.21
C PHE A 93 12.34 7.40 31.62
N ASN A 94 13.61 7.03 31.81
CA ASN A 94 14.30 7.15 33.09
C ASN A 94 15.04 8.49 33.18
N ARG A 95 14.85 9.23 34.27
CA ARG A 95 15.61 10.44 34.57
C ARG A 95 17.00 10.10 35.10
N LYS A 96 17.89 11.12 35.11
CA LYS A 96 19.24 11.01 35.66
C LYS A 96 19.26 10.68 37.16
N ASP A 97 18.19 11.04 37.88
CA ASP A 97 18.01 10.74 39.31
C ASP A 97 17.40 9.35 39.58
N GLY A 98 17.15 8.56 38.53
CA GLY A 98 16.56 7.23 38.62
C GLY A 98 15.02 7.20 38.67
N SER A 99 14.34 8.35 38.73
CA SER A 99 12.88 8.40 38.68
C SER A 99 12.34 8.17 37.26
N GLU A 100 11.13 7.59 37.13
CA GLU A 100 10.43 7.46 35.84
C GLU A 100 9.79 8.81 35.48
N GLY A 101 10.08 9.30 34.28
CA GLY A 101 9.41 10.44 33.65
C GLY A 101 8.42 10.00 32.58
N LYS A 102 7.37 10.80 32.38
CA LYS A 102 6.36 10.56 31.34
C LYS A 102 6.16 11.81 30.49
N VAL A 103 5.98 11.62 29.19
CA VAL A 103 5.59 12.70 28.28
C VAL A 103 4.49 12.21 27.34
N GLY A 104 3.38 12.93 27.34
CA GLY A 104 2.25 12.74 26.46
C GLY A 104 2.01 14.00 25.64
N SER A 105 1.29 13.88 24.54
CA SER A 105 0.89 15.06 23.77
C SER A 105 -0.35 14.78 22.94
N PHE A 106 -1.07 15.83 22.59
CA PHE A 106 -2.22 15.77 21.70
C PHE A 106 -2.22 17.01 20.80
N LEU A 107 -3.01 16.97 19.74
CA LEU A 107 -3.20 18.07 18.81
C LEU A 107 -4.53 18.75 19.12
N LEU A 108 -4.49 20.02 19.52
CA LEU A 108 -5.66 20.86 19.77
C LEU A 108 -5.99 21.62 18.48
N HIS A 109 -7.24 21.58 18.06
CA HIS A 109 -7.73 22.25 16.86
C HIS A 109 -8.75 23.32 17.20
N ASP A 110 -8.57 24.51 16.66
CA ASP A 110 -9.58 25.57 16.64
C ASP A 110 -9.88 26.00 15.19
N LYS A 111 -10.69 27.05 15.03
CA LYS A 111 -11.06 27.59 13.70
C LYS A 111 -9.89 28.14 12.89
N THR A 112 -8.73 28.38 13.51
CA THR A 112 -7.55 29.02 12.91
C THR A 112 -6.42 28.03 12.62
N GLY A 113 -6.37 26.88 13.30
CA GLY A 113 -5.37 25.87 13.03
C GLY A 113 -5.26 24.77 14.07
N ASP A 114 -4.15 24.04 14.00
CA ASP A 114 -3.78 22.97 14.92
C ASP A 114 -2.53 23.36 15.72
N ILE A 115 -2.51 23.10 17.02
CA ILE A 115 -1.31 23.23 17.84
C ILE A 115 -1.09 22.02 18.73
N ARG A 116 0.19 21.64 18.88
CA ARG A 116 0.59 20.52 19.73
C ARG A 116 0.58 20.97 21.19
N VAL A 117 -0.12 20.24 22.05
CA VAL A 117 -0.10 20.42 23.51
C VAL A 117 0.71 19.28 24.12
N VAL A 118 1.73 19.61 24.91
CA VAL A 118 2.67 18.69 25.56
C VAL A 118 2.40 18.66 27.06
N LEU A 119 2.34 17.44 27.59
CA LEU A 119 2.02 17.14 28.98
C LEU A 119 3.14 16.30 29.59
N TRP A 120 3.64 16.75 30.74
CA TRP A 120 4.69 16.06 31.48
C TRP A 120 4.15 15.42 32.75
N ASP A 121 4.64 14.22 33.04
CA ASP A 121 4.44 13.52 34.31
C ASP A 121 2.97 13.41 34.72
N GLU A 122 2.57 13.93 35.88
CA GLU A 122 1.20 13.88 36.40
C GLU A 122 0.19 14.55 35.45
N GLN A 123 0.62 15.51 34.62
CA GLN A 123 -0.24 16.12 33.61
C GLN A 123 -0.71 15.09 32.56
N THR A 124 0.01 13.99 32.39
CA THR A 124 -0.37 12.89 31.49
C THR A 124 -1.49 12.00 32.04
N ASP A 125 -1.90 12.16 33.30
CA ASP A 125 -3.00 11.37 33.83
C ASP A 125 -4.35 11.74 33.22
N VAL A 126 -4.46 12.95 32.64
CA VAL A 126 -5.68 13.39 31.92
C VAL A 126 -6.03 12.50 30.74
N PHE A 127 -5.06 11.82 30.11
CA PHE A 127 -5.32 10.87 29.01
C PHE A 127 -6.11 9.64 29.47
N LYS A 128 -6.19 9.38 30.78
CA LYS A 128 -6.98 8.29 31.37
C LYS A 128 -8.38 8.74 31.77
N SER A 129 -8.65 10.05 31.77
CA SER A 129 -9.93 10.60 32.18
C SER A 129 -11.01 10.20 31.18
N PRO A 130 -12.18 9.70 31.66
CA PRO A 130 -13.35 9.53 30.80
C PRO A 130 -13.68 10.85 30.10
N GLY A 131 -13.82 10.81 28.78
CA GLY A 131 -14.06 12.00 27.96
C GLY A 131 -12.82 12.61 27.33
N PHE A 132 -11.59 12.21 27.67
CA PHE A 132 -10.40 12.63 26.91
C PHE A 132 -10.30 11.87 25.57
N ASP A 133 -11.15 12.24 24.62
CA ASP A 133 -11.31 11.59 23.32
C ASP A 133 -11.19 12.59 22.17
N ILE A 134 -10.90 12.08 20.98
CA ILE A 134 -10.96 12.88 19.75
C ILE A 134 -12.34 13.55 19.65
N ASN A 135 -12.35 14.80 19.21
CA ASN A 135 -13.47 15.72 19.17
C ASN A 135 -13.92 16.27 20.53
N GLU A 136 -13.36 15.86 21.67
CA GLU A 136 -13.72 16.50 22.93
C GLU A 136 -13.29 17.96 22.95
N LEU A 137 -14.15 18.83 23.49
CA LEU A 137 -13.83 20.24 23.67
C LEU A 137 -13.00 20.41 24.94
N VAL A 138 -11.86 21.05 24.81
CA VAL A 138 -10.89 21.19 25.89
C VAL A 138 -10.49 22.64 26.03
N LYS A 139 -10.46 23.12 27.28
CA LYS A 139 -9.89 24.41 27.65
C LYS A 139 -8.57 24.19 28.39
N VAL A 140 -7.50 24.70 27.81
CA VAL A 140 -6.13 24.64 28.34
C VAL A 140 -5.81 25.99 28.94
N ILE A 141 -5.61 26.06 30.26
CA ILE A 141 -5.37 27.33 30.98
C ILE A 141 -3.95 27.43 31.52
N ASN A 142 -3.45 28.67 31.61
CA ASN A 142 -2.13 29.00 32.15
C ASN A 142 -1.01 28.14 31.53
N SER A 143 -1.02 28.13 30.21
CA SER A 143 -0.04 27.44 29.39
C SER A 143 1.01 28.41 28.81
N TYR A 144 2.06 27.89 28.21
CA TYR A 144 3.10 28.70 27.58
C TYR A 144 3.57 28.05 26.27
N ALA A 145 3.91 28.89 25.30
CA ALA A 145 4.42 28.47 24.00
C ALA A 145 5.93 28.30 24.06
N LYS A 146 6.42 27.24 23.41
CA LYS A 146 7.84 26.92 23.33
C LYS A 146 8.15 26.35 21.94
N GLU A 147 9.34 26.64 21.43
CA GLU A 147 9.82 26.02 20.19
C GLU A 147 10.09 24.52 20.43
N GLY A 148 9.38 23.68 19.68
CA GLY A 148 9.55 22.23 19.66
C GLY A 148 10.27 21.74 18.41
N LYS A 149 10.42 20.41 18.28
CA LYS A 149 11.08 19.80 17.11
C LYS A 149 10.35 20.06 15.79
N TYR A 150 9.04 20.26 15.84
CA TYR A 150 8.16 20.37 14.68
C TYR A 150 7.48 21.75 14.58
N GLY A 151 8.04 22.77 15.25
CA GLY A 151 7.46 24.10 15.38
C GLY A 151 7.00 24.41 16.81
N VAL A 152 6.26 25.51 16.96
CA VAL A 152 5.73 26.01 18.24
C VAL A 152 4.75 25.00 18.86
N GLU A 153 4.94 24.70 20.14
CA GLU A 153 4.09 23.81 20.93
C GLU A 153 3.71 24.45 22.27
N ILE A 154 2.61 23.98 22.84
CA ILE A 154 2.04 24.47 24.10
C ILE A 154 2.40 23.53 25.23
N HIS A 155 2.99 24.08 26.29
CA HIS A 155 3.30 23.37 27.52
C HIS A 155 2.44 23.89 28.65
N ILE A 156 2.07 23.01 29.59
CA ILE A 156 1.24 23.40 30.73
C ILE A 156 2.14 23.91 31.86
N GLY A 157 1.92 25.16 32.27
CA GLY A 157 2.64 25.78 33.38
C GLY A 157 2.30 25.13 34.73
N ARG A 158 3.05 25.49 35.79
CA ARG A 158 2.86 24.91 37.14
C ARG A 158 1.44 25.04 37.70
N LEU A 159 0.76 26.15 37.39
CA LEU A 159 -0.62 26.41 37.79
C LEU A 159 -1.62 26.10 36.66
N GLY A 160 -1.13 25.56 35.54
CA GLY A 160 -1.93 25.26 34.38
C GLY A 160 -2.75 23.99 34.56
N LYS A 161 -3.89 23.95 33.87
CA LYS A 161 -4.83 22.84 33.92
C LYS A 161 -5.45 22.61 32.56
N ILE A 162 -5.93 21.39 32.38
CA ILE A 162 -6.76 20.98 31.26
C ILE A 162 -8.18 20.76 31.81
N ILE A 163 -9.14 21.48 31.26
CA ILE A 163 -10.56 21.35 31.58
C ILE A 163 -11.22 20.65 30.39
N LEU A 164 -11.75 19.45 30.66
CA LEU A 164 -12.58 18.70 29.72
C LEU A 164 -14.02 19.24 29.78
N SER A 165 -14.68 19.29 28.63
CA SER A 165 -16.07 19.72 28.50
C SER A 165 -16.40 21.03 29.26
N PRO A 166 -15.62 22.12 29.05
CA PRO A 166 -15.77 23.36 29.81
C PRO A 166 -17.19 23.95 29.70
N GLU A 167 -17.82 24.23 30.84
CA GLU A 167 -19.19 24.78 30.91
C GLU A 167 -19.27 26.26 30.52
N ASP A 168 -18.16 26.98 30.64
CA ASP A 168 -18.02 28.41 30.37
C ASP A 168 -17.74 28.75 28.89
N VAL A 169 -17.70 27.73 28.02
CA VAL A 169 -17.39 27.89 26.59
C VAL A 169 -18.63 27.66 25.73
N ASN A 170 -18.85 28.54 24.73
CA ASN A 170 -19.89 28.31 23.73
C ASN A 170 -19.43 27.28 22.67
N TYR A 171 -19.98 26.07 22.76
CA TYR A 171 -19.67 24.94 21.86
C TYR A 171 -19.90 25.23 20.37
N LYS A 172 -20.77 26.20 20.03
CA LYS A 172 -21.03 26.58 18.63
C LYS A 172 -19.81 27.21 17.95
N ASN A 173 -18.91 27.83 18.73
CA ASN A 173 -17.69 28.44 18.22
C ASN A 173 -16.62 27.41 17.83
N TYR A 174 -16.77 26.18 18.33
CA TYR A 174 -15.84 25.08 18.14
C TYR A 174 -16.62 23.87 17.62
N PRO A 175 -17.08 23.87 16.35
CA PRO A 175 -17.82 22.74 15.78
C PRO A 175 -17.00 21.45 15.83
N LYS A 176 -17.68 20.30 15.84
CA LYS A 176 -16.99 18.99 15.79
C LYS A 176 -16.18 18.91 14.49
N ILE A 177 -14.94 18.45 14.61
CA ILE A 177 -14.07 18.08 13.50
C ILE A 177 -14.72 16.88 12.81
N THR A 178 -15.42 17.16 11.71
CA THR A 178 -15.92 16.11 10.83
C THR A 178 -14.75 15.58 10.02
N LYS A 179 -14.40 14.31 10.23
CA LYS A 179 -13.46 13.65 9.33
C LYS A 179 -14.23 13.30 8.07
N GLU A 180 -13.91 13.99 6.99
CA GLU A 180 -14.41 13.64 5.68
C GLU A 180 -14.01 12.20 5.36
N ILE A 181 -14.96 11.47 4.79
CA ILE A 181 -14.69 10.12 4.29
C ILE A 181 -14.11 10.31 2.90
N ILE A 182 -12.82 10.01 2.77
CA ILE A 182 -12.08 10.18 1.53
C ILE A 182 -12.27 8.93 0.68
N PRO A 183 -12.70 9.05 -0.59
CA PRO A 183 -12.71 7.95 -1.55
C PRO A 183 -11.31 7.35 -1.70
N ILE A 184 -11.22 6.05 -1.95
CA ILE A 184 -9.92 5.36 -2.00
C ILE A 184 -8.98 5.98 -3.05
N GLU A 185 -9.48 6.40 -4.21
CA GLU A 185 -8.65 6.99 -5.27
C GLU A 185 -8.00 8.34 -4.91
N GLU A 186 -8.62 9.10 -4.01
CA GLU A 186 -8.13 10.43 -3.61
C GLU A 186 -7.05 10.37 -2.51
N ILE A 187 -6.80 9.18 -1.97
CA ILE A 187 -5.83 8.95 -0.90
C ILE A 187 -4.41 9.17 -1.43
N ASN A 188 -3.68 10.05 -0.78
CA ASN A 188 -2.31 10.39 -1.16
C ASN A 188 -1.37 10.60 0.04
N LEU A 189 -0.06 10.62 -0.21
CA LEU A 189 0.97 10.67 0.84
C LEU A 189 1.05 12.01 1.59
N SER A 190 0.40 13.08 1.10
CA SER A 190 0.40 14.38 1.80
C SER A 190 -0.58 14.41 2.98
N GLN A 191 -1.58 13.52 2.96
CA GLN A 191 -2.58 13.42 4.02
C GLN A 191 -1.99 12.70 5.23
N ARG A 192 -2.19 13.27 6.43
CA ARG A 192 -1.58 12.75 7.67
C ARG A 192 -2.46 11.74 8.40
N SER A 193 -3.76 11.95 8.41
CA SER A 193 -4.74 11.08 9.06
C SER A 193 -6.02 11.11 8.24
N ILE A 194 -6.37 9.98 7.64
CA ILE A 194 -7.55 9.86 6.78
C ILE A 194 -8.62 8.98 7.42
N SER A 195 -9.86 9.18 6.98
CA SER A 195 -10.95 8.24 7.20
C SER A 195 -11.47 7.81 5.83
N THR A 196 -11.80 6.54 5.68
CA THR A 196 -12.39 6.01 4.44
C THR A 196 -13.45 4.96 4.78
N LYS A 197 -14.26 4.58 3.80
CA LYS A 197 -15.29 3.54 3.93
C LYS A 197 -15.21 2.61 2.74
N GLY A 198 -15.55 1.35 2.96
CA GLY A 198 -15.54 0.37 1.89
C GLY A 198 -16.05 -0.98 2.36
N LYS A 199 -16.24 -1.87 1.40
CA LYS A 199 -16.55 -3.27 1.66
C LYS A 199 -15.25 -4.04 1.86
N VAL A 200 -15.21 -4.94 2.84
CA VAL A 200 -14.02 -5.73 3.14
C VAL A 200 -13.88 -6.85 2.11
N LEU A 201 -12.91 -6.72 1.21
CA LEU A 201 -12.63 -7.73 0.19
C LEU A 201 -11.97 -8.98 0.78
N ARG A 202 -11.02 -8.78 1.71
CA ARG A 202 -10.40 -9.86 2.48
C ARG A 202 -9.79 -9.36 3.77
N VAL A 203 -9.71 -10.23 4.76
CA VAL A 203 -8.86 -10.07 5.94
C VAL A 203 -7.74 -11.11 5.86
N ALA A 204 -6.48 -10.65 5.93
CA ALA A 204 -5.32 -11.53 5.90
C ALA A 204 -5.08 -12.14 7.29
N PRO A 205 -4.55 -13.38 7.38
CA PRO A 205 -4.15 -13.96 8.65
C PRO A 205 -3.15 -13.08 9.40
N ILE A 206 -3.28 -13.05 10.73
CA ILE A 206 -2.31 -12.37 11.59
C ILE A 206 -1.04 -13.22 11.63
N ASN A 207 0.07 -12.62 11.20
CA ASN A 207 1.40 -13.23 11.27
C ASN A 207 2.14 -12.74 12.51
N LYS A 208 2.93 -13.63 13.12
CA LYS A 208 3.81 -13.35 14.25
C LYS A 208 5.27 -13.40 13.80
N PHE A 209 6.12 -12.57 14.39
CA PHE A 209 7.55 -12.53 14.09
C PHE A 209 8.33 -12.14 15.35
N GLU A 210 9.61 -12.50 15.41
CA GLU A 210 10.51 -12.08 16.49
C GLU A 210 11.20 -10.77 16.12
N ARG A 211 11.28 -9.83 17.07
CA ARG A 211 11.96 -8.55 16.90
C ARG A 211 13.43 -8.67 17.31
N LYS A 212 14.24 -7.68 16.92
CA LYS A 212 15.68 -7.61 17.28
C LYS A 212 15.94 -7.59 18.79
N ASP A 213 14.97 -7.15 19.57
CA ASP A 213 15.02 -7.10 21.04
C ASP A 213 14.48 -8.38 21.70
N GLY A 214 14.16 -9.43 20.93
CA GLY A 214 13.62 -10.71 21.40
C GLY A 214 12.12 -10.70 21.67
N ASN A 215 11.43 -9.56 21.53
CA ASN A 215 9.99 -9.48 21.75
C ASN A 215 9.19 -9.99 20.54
N GLU A 216 8.01 -10.60 20.77
CA GLU A 216 7.09 -11.01 19.68
C GLU A 216 6.40 -9.78 19.08
N GLY A 217 6.54 -9.60 17.77
CA GLY A 217 5.74 -8.67 16.96
C GLY A 217 4.60 -9.39 16.24
N ARG A 218 3.53 -8.64 15.94
CA ARG A 218 2.39 -9.13 15.15
C ARG A 218 2.04 -8.19 14.02
N VAL A 219 1.58 -8.73 12.90
CA VAL A 219 1.10 -7.96 11.75
C VAL A 219 -0.12 -8.61 11.14
N GLY A 220 -1.16 -7.81 10.94
CA GLY A 220 -2.38 -8.20 10.23
C GLY A 220 -2.74 -7.14 9.19
N SER A 221 -3.56 -7.49 8.21
CA SER A 221 -4.03 -6.50 7.24
C SER A 221 -5.38 -6.89 6.67
N LEU A 222 -6.14 -5.90 6.21
CA LEU A 222 -7.33 -6.13 5.39
C LEU A 222 -7.20 -5.39 4.05
N HIS A 223 -7.97 -5.83 3.06
CA HIS A 223 -8.16 -5.10 1.81
C HIS A 223 -9.58 -4.53 1.80
N LEU A 224 -9.68 -3.21 1.68
CA LEU A 224 -10.92 -2.47 1.60
C LEU A 224 -11.16 -2.05 0.15
N VAL A 225 -12.40 -2.10 -0.31
CA VAL A 225 -12.78 -1.69 -1.68
C VAL A 225 -13.99 -0.76 -1.65
N ASP A 226 -13.97 0.27 -2.49
CA ASP A 226 -15.12 1.11 -2.83
C ASP A 226 -15.25 1.18 -4.37
N SER A 227 -16.15 2.00 -4.89
CA SER A 227 -16.32 2.16 -6.35
C SER A 227 -15.09 2.77 -7.04
N THR A 228 -14.26 3.51 -6.31
CA THR A 228 -13.10 4.25 -6.82
C THR A 228 -11.80 3.45 -6.78
N GLY A 229 -11.73 2.39 -5.97
CA GLY A 229 -10.58 1.51 -5.99
C GLY A 229 -10.50 0.57 -4.80
N SER A 230 -9.31 -0.01 -4.61
CA SER A 230 -9.02 -0.88 -3.48
C SER A 230 -7.73 -0.48 -2.78
N ILE A 231 -7.71 -0.60 -1.45
CA ILE A 231 -6.55 -0.24 -0.66
C ILE A 231 -6.29 -1.27 0.44
N ARG A 232 -5.00 -1.49 0.71
CA ARG A 232 -4.57 -2.33 1.82
C ARG A 232 -4.43 -1.49 3.08
N ILE A 233 -4.91 -2.04 4.20
CA ILE A 233 -4.81 -1.43 5.52
C ILE A 233 -4.08 -2.39 6.45
N THR A 234 -2.94 -1.96 7.00
CA THR A 234 -2.08 -2.78 7.87
C THR A 234 -2.17 -2.34 9.33
N PHE A 235 -2.21 -3.34 10.21
CA PHE A 235 -2.32 -3.24 11.65
C PHE A 235 -1.12 -3.92 12.28
N TRP A 236 -0.52 -3.30 13.30
CA TRP A 236 0.67 -3.81 13.97
C TRP A 236 0.41 -4.06 15.45
N ASN A 237 0.96 -5.15 15.98
CA ASN A 237 0.94 -5.49 17.40
C ASN A 237 -0.48 -5.47 17.98
N GLU A 238 -0.74 -4.69 19.02
CA GLU A 238 -2.04 -4.57 19.70
C GLU A 238 -3.15 -4.12 18.75
N ASP A 239 -2.82 -3.30 17.74
CA ASP A 239 -3.81 -2.86 16.74
C ASP A 239 -4.34 -4.03 15.89
N THR A 240 -3.65 -5.17 15.84
CA THR A 240 -4.15 -6.36 15.13
C THR A 240 -5.42 -6.94 15.76
N GLU A 241 -5.68 -6.69 17.04
CA GLU A 241 -6.88 -7.16 17.73
C GLU A 241 -8.17 -6.54 17.16
N LYS A 242 -8.06 -5.34 16.57
CA LYS A 242 -9.16 -4.65 15.87
C LYS A 242 -9.69 -5.42 14.66
N LEU A 243 -8.92 -6.38 14.14
CA LEU A 243 -9.34 -7.24 13.03
C LEU A 243 -10.23 -8.42 13.47
N SER A 244 -10.29 -8.74 14.76
CA SER A 244 -11.01 -9.93 15.25
C SER A 244 -12.51 -9.92 14.96
N GLU A 245 -13.11 -8.74 14.89
CA GLU A 245 -14.53 -8.52 14.61
C GLU A 245 -14.84 -8.23 13.14
N VAL A 246 -13.83 -8.25 12.26
CA VAL A 246 -13.98 -7.89 10.84
C VAL A 246 -13.92 -9.14 9.96
N LYS A 247 -14.90 -9.29 9.06
CA LYS A 247 -15.01 -10.42 8.13
C LYS A 247 -15.07 -9.94 6.69
N LYS A 248 -14.75 -10.85 5.77
CA LYS A 248 -14.99 -10.63 4.33
C LYS A 248 -16.48 -10.32 4.11
N GLY A 249 -16.76 -9.29 3.32
CA GLY A 249 -18.11 -8.84 2.99
C GLY A 249 -18.65 -7.73 3.90
N ASP A 250 -18.02 -7.47 5.05
CA ASP A 250 -18.47 -6.40 5.95
C ASP A 250 -18.36 -5.02 5.28
N ASN A 251 -19.36 -4.17 5.47
CA ASN A 251 -19.26 -2.74 5.15
C ASN A 251 -18.74 -2.00 6.38
N ILE A 252 -17.57 -1.36 6.25
CA ILE A 252 -16.92 -0.68 7.37
C ILE A 252 -16.57 0.76 7.04
N LYS A 253 -16.59 1.61 8.05
CA LYS A 253 -15.93 2.92 8.09
C LYS A 253 -14.72 2.79 8.99
N ILE A 254 -13.56 3.22 8.52
CA ILE A 254 -12.33 3.19 9.28
C ILE A 254 -11.70 4.57 9.31
N SER A 255 -11.28 5.00 10.51
CA SER A 255 -10.79 6.35 10.77
C SER A 255 -9.38 6.33 11.34
N ASN A 256 -8.68 7.47 11.26
CA ASN A 256 -7.32 7.67 11.76
C ASN A 256 -6.30 6.75 11.12
N LEU A 257 -6.31 6.64 9.80
CA LEU A 257 -5.33 5.86 9.06
C LEU A 257 -4.23 6.77 8.51
N ASN A 258 -3.00 6.27 8.54
CA ASN A 258 -1.83 6.98 8.05
C ASN A 258 -1.44 6.44 6.68
N PRO A 259 -1.50 7.25 5.60
CA PRO A 259 -0.96 6.88 4.30
C PRO A 259 0.56 6.75 4.35
N ARG A 260 1.10 5.68 3.76
CA ARG A 260 2.54 5.49 3.55
C ARG A 260 2.78 4.79 2.23
N GLN A 261 3.99 4.91 1.70
CA GLN A 261 4.40 4.08 0.58
C GLN A 261 4.39 2.60 1.00
N SER A 262 3.78 1.74 0.19
CA SER A 262 3.77 0.30 0.44
C SER A 262 5.19 -0.27 0.43
N ASN A 263 5.48 -1.13 1.42
CA ASN A 263 6.74 -1.86 1.50
C ASN A 263 6.83 -2.99 0.46
N PHE A 264 5.68 -3.41 -0.10
CA PHE A 264 5.59 -4.51 -1.07
C PHE A 264 5.68 -4.01 -2.51
N ASN A 265 5.07 -2.86 -2.77
CA ASN A 265 5.07 -2.22 -4.07
C ASN A 265 5.32 -0.71 -3.90
N LYS A 266 6.53 -0.25 -4.25
CA LYS A 266 6.91 1.17 -4.16
C LYS A 266 6.09 2.11 -5.06
N ARG A 267 5.15 1.58 -5.86
CA ARG A 267 4.20 2.37 -6.67
C ARG A 267 2.83 2.53 -6.01
N GLU A 268 2.55 1.80 -4.93
CA GLU A 268 1.24 1.78 -4.28
C GLU A 268 1.29 2.46 -2.92
N ILE A 269 0.20 3.15 -2.59
CA ILE A 269 -0.03 3.69 -1.25
C ILE A 269 -0.72 2.63 -0.41
N GLU A 270 -0.27 2.48 0.83
CA GLU A 270 -0.86 1.60 1.83
C GLU A 270 -1.24 2.42 3.08
N LEU A 271 -2.35 2.05 3.70
CA LEU A 271 -2.82 2.69 4.93
C LEU A 271 -2.33 1.92 6.14
N PHE A 272 -1.91 2.64 7.17
CA PHE A 272 -1.46 2.06 8.42
C PHE A 272 -2.37 2.51 9.55
N ALA A 273 -2.96 1.53 10.23
CA ALA A 273 -3.65 1.76 11.49
C ALA A 273 -2.66 2.14 12.59
N ASN A 274 -3.19 2.84 13.59
CA ASN A 274 -2.50 3.19 14.83
C ASN A 274 -3.45 3.02 16.02
N SER A 275 -2.97 3.34 17.21
CA SER A 275 -3.73 3.22 18.46
C SER A 275 -5.11 3.89 18.40
N ASN A 276 -5.23 5.00 17.69
CA ASN A 276 -6.49 5.76 17.57
C ASN A 276 -7.38 5.29 16.43
N SER A 277 -6.95 4.37 15.57
CA SER A 277 -7.79 3.87 14.48
C SER A 277 -9.02 3.16 15.04
N LYS A 278 -10.19 3.61 14.59
CA LYS A 278 -11.50 3.05 14.97
C LYS A 278 -12.17 2.46 13.72
N ILE A 279 -12.60 1.21 13.82
CA ILE A 279 -13.41 0.51 12.82
C ILE A 279 -14.86 0.56 13.28
N LEU A 280 -15.77 0.91 12.38
CA LEU A 280 -17.21 0.94 12.62
C LEU A 280 -17.90 0.16 11.51
N HIS A 281 -18.57 -0.93 11.86
CA HIS A 281 -19.49 -1.60 10.94
C HIS A 281 -20.68 -0.69 10.62
N THR A 282 -21.09 -0.69 9.36
CA THR A 282 -22.23 0.10 8.91
C THR A 282 -23.22 -0.75 8.13
N LYS A 283 -24.50 -0.41 8.24
CA LYS A 283 -25.57 -0.97 7.41
C LYS A 283 -25.73 -0.24 6.07
N GLU A 284 -25.00 0.86 5.89
CA GLU A 284 -24.96 1.58 4.62
C GLU A 284 -24.41 0.63 3.55
N GLU A 285 -25.17 0.43 2.48
CA GLU A 285 -24.69 -0.34 1.33
C GLU A 285 -23.60 0.44 0.60
N ILE A 286 -22.55 -0.27 0.23
CA ILE A 286 -21.42 0.29 -0.52
C ILE A 286 -21.59 -0.19 -1.95
N ASP A 287 -22.03 0.72 -2.82
CA ASP A 287 -22.33 0.39 -4.22
C ASP A 287 -21.02 0.21 -4.99
N LEU A 288 -20.66 -1.05 -5.23
CA LEU A 288 -19.45 -1.43 -5.97
C LEU A 288 -19.75 -1.49 -7.48
N LYS A 289 -20.38 -0.45 -8.02
CA LYS A 289 -20.68 -0.35 -9.45
C LYS A 289 -19.53 0.30 -10.20
N GLY A 290 -19.03 -0.41 -11.20
CA GLY A 290 -18.00 0.09 -12.09
C GLY A 290 -18.59 0.79 -13.30
N ASN A 291 -18.04 1.95 -13.64
CA ASN A 291 -18.40 2.65 -14.88
C ASN A 291 -18.09 1.78 -16.10
N PHE A 292 -18.90 1.92 -17.15
CA PHE A 292 -18.63 1.27 -18.42
C PHE A 292 -17.41 1.91 -19.09
N VAL A 293 -16.48 1.08 -19.55
CA VAL A 293 -15.29 1.50 -20.30
C VAL A 293 -15.37 0.90 -21.70
N GLU A 294 -15.22 1.75 -22.72
CA GLU A 294 -15.33 1.36 -24.12
C GLU A 294 -14.08 0.61 -24.61
N ASP A 295 -12.88 1.07 -24.23
CA ASP A 295 -11.62 0.52 -24.71
C ASP A 295 -10.83 -0.22 -23.61
N ILE A 296 -10.38 -1.44 -23.90
CA ILE A 296 -9.62 -2.27 -22.94
C ILE A 296 -8.24 -1.66 -22.66
N LYS A 297 -7.65 -0.92 -23.60
CA LYS A 297 -6.34 -0.28 -23.42
C LYS A 297 -6.33 0.74 -22.28
N SER A 298 -7.37 1.55 -22.12
CA SER A 298 -7.45 2.59 -21.07
C SER A 298 -7.47 2.00 -19.66
N LEU A 299 -7.96 0.77 -19.50
CA LEU A 299 -7.98 0.03 -18.22
C LEU A 299 -6.60 -0.08 -17.57
N GLN A 300 -5.51 -0.01 -18.35
CA GLN A 300 -4.15 -0.07 -17.83
C GLN A 300 -3.76 1.14 -16.96
N ASN A 301 -4.49 2.25 -17.07
CA ASN A 301 -4.24 3.49 -16.34
C ASN A 301 -5.29 3.77 -15.25
N MET A 302 -6.13 2.78 -14.94
CA MET A 302 -7.24 2.90 -13.99
C MET A 302 -6.99 2.04 -12.74
N GLU A 303 -7.60 2.42 -11.62
CA GLU A 303 -7.48 1.74 -10.30
C GLU A 303 -8.83 1.31 -9.71
N ASN A 304 -9.92 1.69 -10.38
CA ASN A 304 -11.29 1.55 -9.90
C ASN A 304 -11.98 0.25 -10.35
N ILE A 305 -13.23 0.08 -9.92
CA ILE A 305 -14.11 -0.95 -10.44
C ILE A 305 -14.62 -0.50 -11.81
N VAL A 306 -14.63 -1.41 -12.79
CA VAL A 306 -15.04 -1.11 -14.16
C VAL A 306 -16.00 -2.18 -14.69
N SER A 307 -16.73 -1.83 -15.75
CA SER A 307 -17.47 -2.79 -16.56
C SER A 307 -17.05 -2.60 -18.02
N PHE A 308 -16.81 -3.67 -18.78
CA PHE A 308 -16.36 -3.56 -20.17
C PHE A 308 -16.75 -4.79 -20.99
N LYS A 309 -16.82 -4.62 -22.31
CA LYS A 309 -17.13 -5.68 -23.27
C LYS A 309 -15.88 -6.09 -24.05
N GLY A 310 -15.85 -7.33 -24.52
CA GLY A 310 -14.81 -7.79 -25.43
C GLY A 310 -15.05 -9.23 -25.87
N ILE A 311 -14.13 -9.74 -26.66
CA ILE A 311 -14.13 -11.14 -27.12
C ILE A 311 -13.07 -11.92 -26.34
N VAL A 312 -13.43 -13.12 -25.90
CA VAL A 312 -12.48 -14.05 -25.29
C VAL A 312 -11.47 -14.51 -26.35
N SER A 313 -10.23 -14.06 -26.27
CA SER A 313 -9.19 -14.37 -27.28
C SER A 313 -8.33 -15.57 -26.90
N THR A 314 -8.29 -15.92 -25.60
CA THR A 314 -7.47 -17.04 -25.10
C THR A 314 -8.13 -17.60 -23.85
N VAL A 315 -8.22 -18.91 -23.75
CA VAL A 315 -8.72 -19.63 -22.57
C VAL A 315 -7.64 -20.57 -22.06
N ASP A 316 -7.27 -20.44 -20.78
CA ASP A 316 -6.37 -21.39 -20.10
C ASP A 316 -7.19 -22.55 -19.53
N ASN A 317 -6.61 -23.75 -19.44
CA ASN A 317 -7.28 -24.87 -18.76
C ASN A 317 -7.49 -24.58 -17.26
N LEU A 318 -8.56 -25.16 -16.70
CA LEU A 318 -8.75 -25.24 -15.25
C LEU A 318 -7.54 -25.94 -14.62
N LYS A 319 -6.95 -25.29 -13.61
CA LYS A 319 -5.80 -25.80 -12.86
C LYS A 319 -6.17 -25.91 -11.39
N LYS A 320 -5.61 -26.91 -10.72
CA LYS A 320 -5.56 -26.93 -9.27
C LYS A 320 -4.22 -26.39 -8.79
N VAL A 321 -4.26 -25.46 -7.86
CA VAL A 321 -3.06 -24.84 -7.29
C VAL A 321 -3.10 -24.91 -5.78
N THR A 322 -1.97 -25.27 -5.18
CA THR A 322 -1.81 -25.30 -3.73
C THR A 322 -1.43 -23.91 -3.23
N LEU A 323 -2.27 -23.33 -2.38
CA LEU A 323 -1.98 -22.06 -1.70
C LEU A 323 -0.87 -22.24 -0.67
N LYS A 324 -0.30 -21.13 -0.20
CA LYS A 324 0.69 -21.14 0.90
C LYS A 324 0.16 -21.76 2.18
N SER A 325 -1.16 -21.79 2.37
CA SER A 325 -1.83 -22.46 3.48
C SER A 325 -1.84 -23.99 3.35
N GLY A 326 -1.42 -24.56 2.22
CA GLY A 326 -1.56 -25.97 1.89
C GLY A 326 -2.92 -26.32 1.28
N GLU A 327 -3.86 -25.39 1.24
CA GLU A 327 -5.18 -25.57 0.64
C GLU A 327 -5.06 -25.70 -0.89
N GLU A 328 -5.67 -26.72 -1.47
CA GLU A 328 -5.79 -26.87 -2.92
C GLU A 328 -7.03 -26.10 -3.41
N VAL A 329 -6.83 -25.20 -4.38
CA VAL A 329 -7.91 -24.39 -4.95
C VAL A 329 -7.89 -24.41 -6.46
N SER A 330 -9.08 -24.34 -7.05
CA SER A 330 -9.27 -24.22 -8.50
C SER A 330 -8.89 -22.82 -8.99
N LEU A 331 -8.22 -22.75 -10.14
CA LEU A 331 -7.77 -21.54 -10.81
C LEU A 331 -8.09 -21.68 -12.31
N PHE A 332 -8.82 -20.71 -12.85
CA PHE A 332 -9.14 -20.62 -14.27
C PHE A 332 -8.83 -19.22 -14.76
N SER A 333 -8.31 -19.09 -15.97
CA SER A 333 -7.92 -17.79 -16.51
C SER A 333 -8.19 -17.73 -18.00
N PHE A 334 -8.51 -16.55 -18.47
CA PHE A 334 -8.75 -16.28 -19.88
C PHE A 334 -8.38 -14.83 -20.20
N VAL A 335 -8.33 -14.49 -21.47
CA VAL A 335 -8.04 -13.14 -21.95
C VAL A 335 -9.25 -12.62 -22.68
N VAL A 336 -9.70 -11.42 -22.31
CA VAL A 336 -10.73 -10.67 -23.02
C VAL A 336 -10.05 -9.55 -23.78
N SER A 337 -10.34 -9.45 -25.07
CA SER A 337 -9.65 -8.54 -25.99
C SER A 337 -10.65 -7.78 -26.86
N ASP A 338 -10.23 -6.59 -27.28
CA ASP A 338 -10.92 -5.72 -28.24
C ASP A 338 -9.95 -5.29 -29.34
N GLU A 339 -10.27 -4.24 -30.10
CA GLU A 339 -9.38 -3.69 -31.14
C GLU A 339 -8.18 -2.91 -30.58
N THR A 340 -8.14 -2.67 -29.27
CA THR A 340 -7.22 -1.77 -28.60
C THR A 340 -6.16 -2.49 -27.77
N ASP A 341 -6.52 -3.53 -27.02
CA ASP A 341 -5.64 -4.37 -26.20
C ASP A 341 -6.38 -5.65 -25.71
N GLY A 342 -5.66 -6.54 -25.02
CA GLY A 342 -6.23 -7.65 -24.26
C GLY A 342 -6.00 -7.50 -22.77
N ILE A 343 -6.90 -8.03 -21.93
CA ILE A 343 -6.75 -8.05 -20.48
C ILE A 343 -7.03 -9.44 -19.91
N ARG A 344 -6.12 -9.90 -19.04
CA ARG A 344 -6.24 -11.20 -18.39
C ARG A 344 -7.29 -11.14 -17.28
N VAL A 345 -8.16 -12.14 -17.26
CA VAL A 345 -9.15 -12.39 -16.22
C VAL A 345 -8.78 -13.65 -15.47
N THR A 346 -8.76 -13.57 -14.14
CA THR A 346 -8.39 -14.70 -13.28
C THR A 346 -9.52 -15.01 -12.30
N LEU A 347 -10.07 -16.23 -12.39
CA LEU A 347 -11.13 -16.76 -11.53
C LEU A 347 -10.56 -17.82 -10.59
N TRP A 348 -11.11 -17.88 -9.38
CA TRP A 348 -10.67 -18.80 -8.32
C TRP A 348 -11.85 -19.59 -7.76
N ARG A 349 -11.58 -20.80 -7.24
CA ARG A 349 -12.54 -21.66 -6.53
C ARG A 349 -13.78 -21.94 -7.37
N ASP A 350 -14.97 -21.82 -6.79
CA ASP A 350 -16.26 -22.09 -7.43
C ASP A 350 -16.48 -21.26 -8.71
N LEU A 351 -15.95 -20.02 -8.77
CA LEU A 351 -16.00 -19.22 -10.00
C LEU A 351 -15.14 -19.83 -11.11
N ALA A 352 -13.98 -20.39 -10.75
CA ALA A 352 -13.12 -21.05 -11.72
C ALA A 352 -13.84 -22.27 -12.31
N GLU A 353 -14.41 -23.12 -11.47
CA GLU A 353 -15.14 -24.32 -11.88
C GLU A 353 -16.41 -23.99 -12.67
N LYS A 354 -17.20 -23.02 -12.20
CA LYS A 354 -18.44 -22.59 -12.86
C LYS A 354 -18.23 -22.09 -14.29
N TYR A 355 -17.13 -21.36 -14.54
CA TYR A 355 -16.89 -20.69 -15.80
C TYR A 355 -15.90 -21.42 -16.71
N SER A 356 -15.13 -22.38 -16.21
CA SER A 356 -14.21 -23.15 -17.06
C SER A 356 -14.90 -23.96 -18.15
N GLU A 357 -16.14 -24.39 -17.92
CA GLU A 357 -16.95 -25.14 -18.89
C GLU A 357 -17.80 -24.24 -19.80
N LYS A 358 -17.88 -22.94 -19.51
CA LYS A 358 -18.79 -22.01 -20.20
C LYS A 358 -18.08 -20.97 -21.06
N ILE A 359 -16.80 -20.77 -20.82
CA ILE A 359 -16.00 -19.76 -21.52
C ILE A 359 -15.22 -20.45 -22.63
N GLU A 360 -15.50 -20.01 -23.86
CA GLU A 360 -14.88 -20.52 -25.08
C GLU A 360 -14.16 -19.39 -25.82
N ASN A 361 -13.17 -19.76 -26.65
CA ASN A 361 -12.52 -18.79 -27.54
C ASN A 361 -13.54 -18.18 -28.51
N SER A 362 -13.34 -16.92 -28.87
CA SER A 362 -14.20 -16.12 -29.73
C SER A 362 -15.58 -15.77 -29.15
N GLN A 363 -15.86 -16.12 -27.88
CA GLN A 363 -17.10 -15.75 -27.21
C GLN A 363 -17.12 -14.27 -26.82
N GLY A 364 -18.18 -13.55 -27.19
CA GLY A 364 -18.44 -12.19 -26.71
C GLY A 364 -18.88 -12.18 -25.25
N VAL A 365 -18.25 -11.34 -24.42
CA VAL A 365 -18.55 -11.21 -23.00
C VAL A 365 -18.70 -9.75 -22.59
N TYR A 366 -19.62 -9.50 -21.66
CA TYR A 366 -19.73 -8.27 -20.89
C TYR A 366 -19.35 -8.57 -19.44
N LEU A 367 -18.18 -8.09 -19.03
CA LEU A 367 -17.71 -8.16 -17.65
C LEU A 367 -18.25 -6.95 -16.88
N LYS A 368 -19.06 -7.19 -15.85
CA LYS A 368 -19.65 -6.16 -15.00
C LYS A 368 -18.96 -6.11 -13.66
N ASN A 369 -18.73 -4.90 -13.16
CA ASN A 369 -18.25 -4.62 -11.79
C ASN A 369 -17.00 -5.41 -11.43
N VAL A 370 -15.99 -5.41 -12.29
CA VAL A 370 -14.75 -6.13 -12.06
C VAL A 370 -13.66 -5.20 -11.54
N LEU A 371 -12.80 -5.73 -10.65
CA LEU A 371 -11.73 -4.96 -10.03
C LEU A 371 -10.45 -5.06 -10.84
N LEU A 372 -9.86 -3.91 -11.18
CA LEU A 372 -8.52 -3.83 -11.75
C LEU A 372 -7.46 -4.07 -10.67
N ARG A 373 -6.55 -5.01 -10.95
CA ARG A 373 -5.43 -5.33 -10.07
C ARG A 373 -4.13 -5.28 -10.83
N PHE A 374 -3.10 -4.65 -10.25
CA PHE A 374 -1.78 -4.71 -10.86
C PHE A 374 -1.14 -6.09 -10.64
N SER A 375 -0.75 -6.72 -11.74
CA SER A 375 0.05 -7.93 -11.71
C SER A 375 1.53 -7.56 -11.76
N SER A 376 2.27 -7.86 -10.69
CA SER A 376 3.73 -7.65 -10.68
C SER A 376 4.46 -8.58 -11.66
N PHE A 377 3.89 -9.74 -11.94
CA PHE A 377 4.42 -10.72 -12.88
C PHE A 377 4.32 -10.22 -14.33
N TYR A 378 3.14 -9.77 -14.75
CA TYR A 378 2.91 -9.25 -16.10
C TYR A 378 3.24 -7.76 -16.25
N LYS A 379 3.51 -7.06 -15.14
CA LYS A 379 3.72 -5.61 -15.06
C LYS A 379 2.60 -4.79 -15.71
N ARG A 380 1.36 -5.28 -15.62
CA ARG A 380 0.15 -4.67 -16.20
C ARG A 380 -1.08 -4.98 -15.34
N LYS A 381 -2.18 -4.27 -15.56
CA LYS A 381 -3.48 -4.56 -14.92
C LYS A 381 -4.06 -5.87 -15.45
N GLU A 382 -4.62 -6.64 -14.54
CA GLU A 382 -5.45 -7.82 -14.76
C GLU A 382 -6.78 -7.65 -14.00
N ILE A 383 -7.75 -8.48 -14.34
CA ILE A 383 -9.07 -8.49 -13.73
C ILE A 383 -9.14 -9.50 -12.60
N SER A 384 -9.62 -9.02 -11.45
CA SER A 384 -10.04 -9.83 -10.31
C SER A 384 -11.54 -9.68 -10.10
N PHE A 385 -12.21 -10.79 -9.81
CA PHE A 385 -13.62 -10.76 -9.46
C PHE A 385 -13.79 -10.34 -8.00
N ILE A 386 -14.84 -9.54 -7.78
CA ILE A 386 -15.39 -9.17 -6.48
C ILE A 386 -16.81 -9.74 -6.38
N GLU A 387 -17.47 -9.55 -5.24
CA GLU A 387 -18.70 -10.26 -4.90
C GLU A 387 -19.87 -10.01 -5.87
N ASN A 388 -19.96 -8.81 -6.44
CA ASN A 388 -20.97 -8.42 -7.42
C ASN A 388 -20.44 -8.39 -8.86
N SER A 389 -19.27 -9.00 -9.11
CA SER A 389 -18.77 -9.17 -10.47
C SER A 389 -19.58 -10.21 -11.22
N GLU A 390 -19.93 -9.90 -12.46
CA GLU A 390 -20.73 -10.78 -13.31
C GLU A 390 -20.14 -10.89 -14.71
N ILE A 391 -20.38 -12.05 -15.33
CA ILE A 391 -20.11 -12.29 -16.76
C ILE A 391 -21.45 -12.48 -17.44
N GLU A 392 -21.76 -11.61 -18.39
CA GLU A 392 -22.89 -11.77 -19.30
C GLU A 392 -22.35 -12.16 -20.68
N PHE A 393 -22.89 -13.22 -21.26
CA PHE A 393 -22.55 -13.65 -22.62
C PHE A 393 -23.36 -12.84 -23.62
N ILE A 394 -22.69 -12.26 -24.60
CA ILE A 394 -23.29 -11.37 -25.59
C ILE A 394 -22.87 -11.76 -27.00
N ASP A 395 -23.71 -11.46 -27.98
CA ASP A 395 -23.29 -11.47 -29.39
C ASP A 395 -22.49 -10.19 -29.66
N LEU A 396 -21.18 -10.35 -29.86
CA LEU A 396 -20.26 -9.26 -30.12
C LEU A 396 -19.32 -9.68 -31.24
N LYS A 397 -19.24 -8.85 -32.29
CA LYS A 397 -18.33 -9.03 -33.41
C LYS A 397 -17.29 -7.91 -33.37
N ILE A 398 -16.02 -8.29 -33.48
CA ILE A 398 -14.88 -7.38 -33.51
C ILE A 398 -14.04 -7.77 -34.73
N ASP A 399 -13.72 -6.78 -35.58
CA ASP A 399 -13.09 -7.03 -36.88
C ASP A 399 -11.63 -7.46 -36.74
N GLN A 400 -10.92 -6.88 -35.76
CA GLN A 400 -9.52 -7.19 -35.47
C GLN A 400 -9.27 -7.27 -33.97
N ILE A 401 -9.10 -8.49 -33.45
CA ILE A 401 -8.72 -8.69 -32.05
C ILE A 401 -7.23 -8.36 -31.88
N LYS A 402 -6.89 -7.51 -30.92
CA LYS A 402 -5.50 -7.32 -30.49
C LYS A 402 -5.11 -8.28 -29.40
N GLU A 403 -3.93 -8.89 -29.56
CA GLU A 403 -3.28 -9.58 -28.45
C GLU A 403 -2.87 -8.61 -27.34
N ILE A 404 -2.70 -9.16 -26.13
CA ILE A 404 -2.17 -8.46 -24.97
C ILE A 404 -0.88 -7.73 -25.37
N ASN A 405 -0.93 -6.40 -25.37
CA ASN A 405 0.21 -5.58 -25.69
C ASN A 405 1.28 -5.73 -24.59
N THR A 406 2.33 -6.48 -24.89
CA THR A 406 3.47 -6.67 -23.99
C THR A 406 4.52 -5.56 -24.12
N LYS A 407 4.28 -4.48 -24.88
CA LYS A 407 5.24 -3.39 -25.14
C LYS A 407 5.67 -2.55 -23.93
N ASN A 408 5.18 -2.86 -22.72
CA ASN A 408 5.82 -2.43 -21.46
C ASN A 408 6.96 -3.36 -21.00
N LYS A 409 7.32 -4.38 -21.78
CA LYS A 409 8.70 -4.87 -21.84
C LYS A 409 9.50 -3.72 -22.44
N ARG A 410 10.14 -2.92 -21.58
CA ARG A 410 11.44 -2.37 -21.98
C ARG A 410 12.23 -3.56 -22.50
N GLU A 411 12.52 -3.57 -23.80
CA GLU A 411 13.71 -4.25 -24.31
C GLU A 411 14.85 -3.79 -23.38
N GLY A 412 15.26 -4.67 -22.46
CA GLY A 412 16.24 -4.36 -21.42
C GLY A 412 15.85 -4.59 -19.96
N SER A 413 14.58 -4.83 -19.57
CA SER A 413 14.30 -5.26 -18.19
C SER A 413 14.21 -6.78 -18.13
N SER A 414 15.32 -7.44 -17.81
CA SER A 414 15.35 -8.90 -17.73
C SER A 414 14.38 -9.42 -16.67
N ASN A 415 13.63 -10.47 -16.99
CA ASN A 415 12.82 -11.25 -16.03
C ASN A 415 13.66 -11.97 -14.97
N PHE A 416 14.98 -11.84 -15.07
CA PHE A 416 15.96 -12.37 -14.13
C PHE A 416 16.11 -11.45 -12.95
N THR A 417 15.95 -12.00 -11.75
CA THR A 417 16.20 -11.34 -10.46
C THR A 417 17.67 -11.03 -10.22
N ARG A 418 18.58 -11.65 -10.99
CA ARG A 418 20.05 -11.60 -10.84
C ARG A 418 20.59 -12.26 -9.56
N ASN A 419 19.75 -12.97 -8.83
CA ASN A 419 20.18 -13.87 -7.76
C ASN A 419 20.31 -15.28 -8.34
N TYR A 420 21.45 -15.53 -8.99
CA TYR A 420 21.73 -16.82 -9.62
C TYR A 420 22.10 -17.87 -8.57
N SER A 421 21.52 -19.05 -8.67
CA SER A 421 21.86 -20.20 -7.83
C SER A 421 23.07 -20.93 -8.40
N ASN A 422 23.96 -21.39 -7.51
CA ASN A 422 25.02 -22.31 -7.90
C ASN A 422 24.41 -23.66 -8.30
N ILE A 423 24.82 -24.20 -9.43
CA ILE A 423 24.31 -25.47 -9.95
C ILE A 423 24.53 -26.60 -8.95
N LYS A 424 25.70 -26.63 -8.29
CA LYS A 424 26.04 -27.62 -7.26
C LYS A 424 25.07 -27.67 -6.07
N GLU A 425 24.35 -26.58 -5.81
CA GLU A 425 23.41 -26.49 -4.67
C GLU A 425 21.99 -26.98 -5.01
N ILE A 426 21.73 -27.33 -6.28
CA ILE A 426 20.41 -27.77 -6.75
C ILE A 426 20.19 -29.24 -6.38
N ASN A 427 19.70 -29.46 -5.17
CA ASN A 427 19.38 -30.79 -4.61
C ASN A 427 17.89 -30.99 -4.31
N SER A 428 17.05 -30.04 -4.73
CA SER A 428 15.60 -30.06 -4.49
C SER A 428 14.83 -29.59 -5.71
N SER A 429 13.57 -30.03 -5.82
CA SER A 429 12.66 -29.51 -6.84
C SER A 429 12.28 -28.08 -6.50
N GLY A 430 12.38 -27.16 -7.46
CA GLY A 430 12.20 -25.74 -7.19
C GLY A 430 12.38 -24.88 -8.42
N PHE A 431 12.16 -23.58 -8.29
CA PHE A 431 12.45 -22.61 -9.35
C PHE A 431 13.83 -22.01 -9.13
N PHE A 432 14.64 -22.01 -10.17
CA PHE A 432 16.02 -21.54 -10.11
C PHE A 432 16.30 -20.59 -11.28
N GLU A 433 17.18 -19.61 -11.03
CA GLU A 433 17.82 -18.81 -12.04
C GLU A 433 19.30 -19.18 -12.08
N LEU A 434 19.80 -19.55 -13.25
CA LEU A 434 21.17 -20.02 -13.46
C LEU A 434 21.91 -19.06 -14.38
N LYS A 435 23.21 -18.92 -14.13
CA LYS A 435 24.17 -18.26 -15.00
C LYS A 435 25.29 -19.23 -15.29
N GLY A 436 25.53 -19.52 -16.55
CA GLY A 436 26.61 -20.43 -16.93
C GLY A 436 26.88 -20.39 -18.43
N VAL A 437 27.73 -21.30 -18.88
CA VAL A 437 28.17 -21.45 -20.26
C VAL A 437 27.60 -22.73 -20.85
N ILE A 438 27.21 -22.70 -22.12
CA ILE A 438 26.82 -23.91 -22.86
C ILE A 438 28.08 -24.72 -23.18
N VAL A 439 28.23 -25.92 -22.60
CA VAL A 439 29.49 -26.69 -22.65
C VAL A 439 29.43 -27.97 -23.47
N LYS A 440 28.24 -28.38 -23.94
CA LYS A 440 28.08 -29.62 -24.72
C LYS A 440 27.35 -29.37 -26.02
N GLU A 441 27.84 -30.02 -27.08
CA GLU A 441 27.19 -30.04 -28.39
C GLU A 441 25.82 -30.74 -28.33
N ILE A 442 24.89 -30.22 -29.12
CA ILE A 442 23.61 -30.84 -29.40
C ILE A 442 23.86 -31.94 -30.44
N ASN A 443 23.58 -33.17 -30.06
CA ASN A 443 23.71 -34.33 -30.95
C ASN A 443 22.37 -34.78 -31.54
N SER A 444 21.25 -34.30 -30.98
CA SER A 444 19.92 -34.62 -31.48
C SER A 444 18.88 -33.60 -30.99
N ILE A 445 17.83 -33.41 -31.80
CA ILE A 445 16.62 -32.70 -31.42
C ILE A 445 15.48 -33.71 -31.48
N THR A 446 14.65 -33.74 -30.44
CA THR A 446 13.47 -34.60 -30.42
C THR A 446 12.25 -33.79 -30.86
N VAL A 447 11.55 -34.22 -31.91
CA VAL A 447 10.24 -33.68 -32.27
C VAL A 447 9.14 -34.66 -31.84
N TYR A 448 7.98 -34.13 -31.48
CA TYR A 448 6.85 -34.95 -31.08
C TYR A 448 5.53 -34.25 -31.37
N ASP A 449 4.52 -35.05 -31.69
CA ASP A 449 3.14 -34.61 -31.81
C ASP A 449 2.60 -34.29 -30.41
N ALA A 450 2.17 -33.05 -30.22
CA ALA A 450 1.68 -32.53 -28.97
C ALA A 450 0.22 -32.11 -29.09
N CYS A 451 -0.54 -32.34 -28.02
CA CYS A 451 -1.88 -31.79 -27.89
C CYS A 451 -1.79 -30.27 -27.67
N SER A 452 -2.42 -29.45 -28.51
CA SER A 452 -2.44 -27.98 -28.37
C SER A 452 -3.06 -27.50 -27.04
N LYS A 453 -3.85 -28.35 -26.36
CA LYS A 453 -4.42 -28.03 -25.03
C LYS A 453 -3.44 -28.19 -23.87
N CYS A 454 -2.64 -29.26 -23.85
CA CYS A 454 -1.78 -29.58 -22.69
C CYS A 454 -0.29 -29.65 -22.99
N PHE A 455 0.11 -29.54 -24.26
CA PHE A 455 1.48 -29.62 -24.78
C PHE A 455 2.23 -30.93 -24.45
N LYS A 456 1.55 -31.92 -23.86
CA LYS A 456 2.07 -33.27 -23.71
C LYS A 456 1.97 -34.00 -25.04
N LYS A 457 2.85 -35.00 -25.21
CA LYS A 457 2.80 -35.93 -26.33
C LYS A 457 1.41 -36.52 -26.47
N VAL A 458 0.87 -36.62 -27.68
CA VAL A 458 -0.48 -37.13 -27.95
C VAL A 458 -0.74 -38.47 -27.25
N ASP A 459 0.23 -39.38 -27.29
CA ASP A 459 0.18 -40.69 -26.61
C ASP A 459 0.04 -40.60 -25.08
N ASN A 460 0.53 -39.51 -24.49
CA ASN A 460 0.53 -39.24 -23.04
C ASN A 460 -0.41 -38.08 -22.67
N CYS A 461 -1.32 -37.73 -23.57
CA CYS A 461 -2.30 -36.67 -23.36
C CYS A 461 -3.31 -37.12 -22.30
N GLN A 462 -3.62 -36.22 -21.36
CA GLN A 462 -4.61 -36.45 -20.30
C GLN A 462 -5.84 -35.54 -20.44
N CYS A 463 -6.00 -34.90 -21.61
CA CYS A 463 -7.20 -34.12 -21.91
C CYS A 463 -8.36 -35.06 -22.19
N GLU A 464 -9.58 -34.68 -21.78
CA GLU A 464 -10.81 -35.42 -22.10
C GLU A 464 -11.01 -35.55 -23.61
N GLU A 465 -10.67 -34.49 -24.36
CA GLU A 465 -10.54 -34.50 -25.81
C GLU A 465 -9.19 -33.91 -26.22
N ILE A 466 -8.45 -34.65 -27.05
CA ILE A 466 -7.17 -34.21 -27.62
C ILE A 466 -7.44 -32.97 -28.48
N GLY A 467 -6.73 -31.87 -28.20
CA GLY A 467 -6.77 -30.67 -29.03
C GLY A 467 -6.13 -30.89 -30.39
N GLU A 468 -6.12 -29.85 -31.23
CA GLU A 468 -5.37 -29.88 -32.49
C GLU A 468 -3.92 -30.35 -32.26
N VAL A 469 -3.47 -31.25 -33.12
CA VAL A 469 -2.12 -31.80 -33.03
C VAL A 469 -1.14 -30.79 -33.60
N GLU A 470 -0.24 -30.31 -32.75
CA GLU A 470 0.87 -29.44 -33.14
C GLU A 470 2.21 -30.18 -32.94
N ILE A 471 3.17 -29.97 -33.84
CA ILE A 471 4.50 -30.56 -33.70
C ILE A 471 5.33 -29.65 -32.80
N ARG A 472 5.92 -30.21 -31.75
CA ARG A 472 6.80 -29.48 -30.81
C ARG A 472 8.18 -30.12 -30.78
N MET A 473 9.21 -29.32 -30.55
CA MET A 473 10.56 -29.81 -30.33
C MET A 473 10.99 -29.76 -28.87
N ILE A 474 11.86 -30.68 -28.47
CA ILE A 474 12.56 -30.74 -27.19
C ILE A 474 14.06 -30.70 -27.50
N LEU A 475 14.75 -29.82 -26.80
CA LEU A 475 16.19 -29.65 -26.91
C LEU A 475 16.84 -29.68 -25.51
N ASN A 476 17.87 -30.50 -25.34
CA ASN A 476 18.59 -30.62 -24.09
C ASN A 476 19.98 -29.98 -24.23
N ILE A 477 20.29 -29.04 -23.35
CA ILE A 477 21.56 -28.32 -23.29
C ILE A 477 22.21 -28.58 -21.94
N VAL A 478 23.54 -28.69 -21.91
CA VAL A 478 24.32 -28.78 -20.67
C VAL A 478 24.92 -27.41 -20.38
N ILE A 479 24.64 -26.88 -19.20
CA ILE A 479 25.13 -25.59 -18.72
C ILE A 479 26.10 -25.83 -17.57
N ASP A 480 27.22 -25.14 -17.58
CA ASP A 480 28.27 -25.17 -16.55
C ASP A 480 28.43 -23.76 -15.94
N ASP A 481 28.40 -23.64 -14.62
CA ASP A 481 28.60 -22.37 -13.90
C ASP A 481 29.95 -22.28 -13.17
N GLY A 482 30.83 -23.25 -13.38
CA GLY A 482 32.10 -23.44 -12.69
C GLY A 482 31.99 -24.21 -11.37
N THR A 483 30.78 -24.43 -10.84
CA THR A 483 30.54 -25.22 -9.63
C THR A 483 30.12 -26.65 -9.93
N ASP A 484 29.30 -26.85 -10.95
CA ASP A 484 28.86 -28.15 -11.50
C ASP A 484 28.19 -27.94 -12.87
N THR A 485 27.75 -29.02 -13.52
CA THR A 485 26.98 -28.99 -14.77
C THR A 485 25.54 -29.44 -14.55
N ILE A 486 24.60 -28.86 -15.28
CA ILE A 486 23.19 -29.30 -15.25
C ILE A 486 22.57 -29.34 -16.63
N ARG A 487 21.72 -30.34 -16.83
CA ARG A 487 20.90 -30.45 -18.03
C ARG A 487 19.72 -29.48 -17.95
N CYS A 488 19.58 -28.65 -18.97
CA CYS A 488 18.49 -27.72 -19.18
C CYS A 488 17.69 -28.13 -20.41
N THR A 489 16.39 -28.38 -20.24
CA THR A 489 15.48 -28.83 -21.28
C THR A 489 14.62 -27.66 -21.77
N PHE A 490 14.76 -27.33 -23.05
CA PHE A 490 14.01 -26.31 -23.78
C PHE A 490 12.91 -27.00 -24.59
N ILE A 491 11.69 -26.48 -24.54
CA ILE A 491 10.52 -27.12 -25.17
C ILE A 491 9.74 -26.08 -25.99
N GLY A 492 9.33 -26.47 -27.20
CA GLY A 492 8.53 -25.65 -28.12
C GLY A 492 9.21 -24.31 -28.42
N GLU A 493 8.49 -23.20 -28.24
CA GLU A 493 9.01 -21.86 -28.53
C GLU A 493 10.38 -21.53 -27.89
N ASN A 494 10.67 -22.04 -26.70
CA ASN A 494 11.96 -21.77 -26.06
C ASN A 494 13.10 -22.49 -26.78
N ALA A 495 12.85 -23.67 -27.34
CA ALA A 495 13.81 -24.37 -28.17
C ALA A 495 13.95 -23.68 -29.54
N GLU A 496 12.84 -23.25 -30.16
CA GLU A 496 12.86 -22.47 -31.41
C GLU A 496 13.67 -21.19 -31.26
N LYS A 497 13.44 -20.43 -30.18
CA LYS A 497 14.19 -19.20 -29.88
C LYS A 497 15.67 -19.46 -29.68
N LEU A 498 16.05 -20.59 -29.09
CA LEU A 498 17.44 -20.92 -28.81
C LEU A 498 18.21 -21.25 -30.09
N ILE A 499 17.61 -22.03 -31.00
CA ILE A 499 18.27 -22.44 -32.25
C ILE A 499 18.04 -21.45 -33.39
N GLY A 500 17.03 -20.57 -33.26
CA GLY A 500 16.65 -19.58 -34.27
C GLY A 500 15.90 -20.17 -35.46
N GLU A 501 15.22 -21.30 -35.29
CA GLU A 501 14.52 -22.01 -36.36
C GLU A 501 13.20 -22.59 -35.86
N LYS A 502 12.19 -22.64 -36.73
CA LYS A 502 10.83 -23.07 -36.40
C LYS A 502 10.67 -24.59 -36.33
N THR A 503 9.81 -25.08 -35.44
CA THR A 503 9.60 -26.53 -35.27
C THR A 503 9.12 -27.19 -36.55
N GLU A 504 8.29 -26.51 -37.34
CA GLU A 504 7.78 -27.00 -38.62
C GLU A 504 8.86 -27.20 -39.68
N ILE A 505 9.99 -26.50 -39.55
CA ILE A 505 11.14 -26.64 -40.45
C ILE A 505 12.03 -27.76 -39.94
N VAL A 506 12.34 -27.77 -38.64
CA VAL A 506 13.18 -28.81 -38.03
C VAL A 506 12.55 -30.19 -38.16
N SER A 507 11.23 -30.33 -38.02
CA SER A 507 10.54 -31.61 -38.16
C SER A 507 10.66 -32.25 -39.54
N LYS A 508 10.89 -31.45 -40.59
CA LYS A 508 11.07 -31.96 -41.96
C LYS A 508 12.48 -32.49 -42.22
N ILE A 509 13.46 -32.07 -41.43
CA ILE A 509 14.86 -32.44 -41.61
C ILE A 509 15.36 -33.39 -40.53
N VAL A 510 14.63 -33.59 -39.42
CA VAL A 510 15.09 -34.36 -38.26
C VAL A 510 15.53 -35.80 -38.58
N ASP A 511 14.88 -36.43 -39.58
CA ASP A 511 15.18 -37.78 -40.05
C ASP A 511 16.01 -37.81 -41.35
N SER A 512 16.51 -36.65 -41.80
CA SER A 512 17.33 -36.53 -43.02
C SER A 512 18.82 -36.31 -42.70
N PRO A 513 19.73 -36.63 -43.64
CA PRO A 513 21.15 -36.30 -43.50
C PRO A 513 21.44 -34.79 -43.35
N ASP A 514 20.48 -33.93 -43.70
CA ASP A 514 20.62 -32.47 -43.54
C ASP A 514 20.60 -32.06 -42.06
N MET A 515 20.12 -32.93 -41.17
CA MET A 515 20.09 -32.68 -39.73
C MET A 515 21.48 -32.46 -39.15
N ASP A 516 22.47 -33.26 -39.57
CA ASP A 516 23.85 -33.14 -39.07
C ASP A 516 24.43 -31.77 -39.43
N ASN A 517 24.27 -31.35 -40.69
CA ASN A 517 24.68 -30.02 -41.15
C ASN A 517 23.95 -28.88 -40.42
N PHE A 518 22.69 -29.09 -40.05
CA PHE A 518 21.91 -28.12 -39.27
C PHE A 518 22.43 -28.04 -37.83
N LEU A 519 22.65 -29.18 -37.17
CA LEU A 519 23.18 -29.26 -35.82
C LEU A 519 24.58 -28.63 -35.73
N ASP A 520 25.45 -28.86 -36.71
CA ASP A 520 26.77 -28.21 -36.78
C ASP A 520 26.66 -26.69 -36.80
N LYS A 521 25.75 -26.13 -37.61
CA LYS A 521 25.51 -24.69 -37.67
C LYS A 521 24.92 -24.14 -36.36
N VAL A 522 24.05 -24.90 -35.70
CA VAL A 522 23.50 -24.52 -34.39
C VAL A 522 24.59 -24.56 -33.32
N ASN A 523 25.37 -25.64 -33.25
CA ASN A 523 26.47 -25.81 -32.29
C ASN A 523 27.52 -24.71 -32.44
N GLN A 524 27.93 -24.36 -33.67
CA GLN A 524 28.82 -23.23 -33.93
C GLN A 524 28.28 -21.89 -33.41
N LYS A 525 26.95 -21.73 -33.36
CA LYS A 525 26.32 -20.51 -32.86
C LYS A 525 26.13 -20.48 -31.35
N ILE A 526 25.99 -21.61 -30.67
CA ILE A 526 25.58 -21.63 -29.25
C ILE A 526 26.66 -22.14 -28.29
N LEU A 527 27.54 -23.03 -28.75
CA LEU A 527 28.56 -23.65 -27.90
C LEU A 527 29.52 -22.57 -27.38
N GLY A 528 29.82 -22.62 -26.08
CA GLY A 528 30.68 -21.64 -25.41
C GLY A 528 30.02 -20.29 -25.12
N LYS A 529 28.73 -20.09 -25.43
CA LYS A 529 28.04 -18.84 -25.08
C LYS A 529 27.60 -18.82 -23.62
N ASP A 530 27.80 -17.67 -22.99
CA ASP A 530 27.20 -17.33 -21.70
C ASP A 530 25.68 -17.20 -21.83
N ILE A 531 24.96 -17.95 -21.00
CA ILE A 531 23.51 -18.01 -20.99
C ILE A 531 22.99 -17.84 -19.56
N LEU A 532 21.88 -17.11 -19.46
CA LEU A 532 21.08 -16.98 -18.26
C LEU A 532 19.80 -17.77 -18.48
N VAL A 533 19.49 -18.68 -17.57
CA VAL A 533 18.34 -19.60 -17.67
C VAL A 533 17.48 -19.49 -16.44
N ARG A 534 16.15 -19.44 -16.62
CA ARG A 534 15.17 -19.51 -15.54
C ARG A 534 14.24 -20.69 -15.80
N GLY A 535 14.14 -21.58 -14.82
CA GLY A 535 13.37 -22.81 -15.00
C GLY A 535 13.04 -23.50 -13.70
N LYS A 536 12.29 -24.59 -13.81
CA LYS A 536 11.95 -25.46 -12.68
C LYS A 536 12.86 -26.68 -12.69
N ALA A 537 13.64 -26.88 -11.63
CA ALA A 537 14.37 -28.11 -11.42
C ALA A 537 13.40 -29.24 -11.04
N LYS A 538 13.59 -30.39 -11.67
CA LYS A 538 12.85 -31.63 -11.42
C LYS A 538 13.85 -32.77 -11.37
N TYR A 539 13.69 -33.66 -10.39
CA TYR A 539 14.48 -34.89 -10.37
C TYR A 539 14.07 -35.79 -11.52
N SER A 540 15.05 -36.27 -12.28
CA SER A 540 14.86 -37.20 -13.39
C SER A 540 15.22 -38.60 -12.91
N ASP A 541 14.21 -39.46 -12.77
CA ASP A 541 14.40 -40.87 -12.39
C ASP A 541 15.24 -41.65 -13.42
N PHE A 542 15.31 -41.13 -14.67
CA PHE A 542 16.10 -41.73 -15.74
C PHE A 542 17.59 -41.42 -15.60
N SER A 543 17.94 -40.16 -15.32
CA SER A 543 19.35 -39.74 -15.19
C SER A 543 19.87 -39.77 -13.75
N ASN A 544 19.01 -40.01 -12.76
CA ASN A 544 19.30 -39.91 -11.33
C ASN A 544 19.90 -38.55 -10.91
N LEU A 545 19.53 -37.49 -11.63
CA LEU A 545 20.02 -36.14 -11.42
C LEU A 545 18.85 -35.14 -11.53
N TYR A 546 19.04 -33.95 -10.97
CA TYR A 546 18.13 -32.84 -11.22
C TYR A 546 18.35 -32.27 -12.62
N GLU A 547 17.26 -32.03 -13.32
CA GLU A 547 17.23 -31.38 -14.64
C GLU A 547 16.33 -30.13 -14.57
N VAL A 548 16.66 -29.08 -15.31
CA VAL A 548 15.91 -27.82 -15.31
C VAL A 548 15.06 -27.70 -16.56
N ILE A 549 13.74 -27.65 -16.38
CA ILE A 549 12.81 -27.33 -17.47
C ILE A 549 12.78 -25.81 -17.64
N VAL A 550 13.24 -25.33 -18.80
CA VAL A 550 13.46 -23.91 -19.05
C VAL A 550 12.17 -23.19 -19.43
N TYR A 551 11.87 -22.12 -18.71
CA TYR A 551 10.73 -21.25 -18.97
C TYR A 551 11.12 -19.94 -19.65
N ASP A 552 12.32 -19.43 -19.36
CA ASP A 552 12.86 -18.22 -19.96
C ASP A 552 14.38 -18.31 -20.04
N PHE A 553 14.99 -17.71 -21.06
CA PHE A 553 16.44 -17.63 -21.18
C PHE A 553 16.88 -16.36 -21.92
N LYS A 554 18.12 -15.96 -21.71
CA LYS A 554 18.77 -14.90 -22.50
C LYS A 554 20.28 -15.16 -22.58
N TYR A 555 20.90 -14.78 -23.69
CA TYR A 555 22.36 -14.71 -23.76
C TYR A 555 22.86 -13.54 -22.92
N LEU A 556 23.99 -13.74 -22.26
CA LEU A 556 24.63 -12.65 -21.52
C LEU A 556 25.26 -11.68 -22.53
N ASN A 557 24.92 -10.40 -22.42
CA ASN A 557 25.63 -9.34 -23.13
C ASN A 557 26.64 -8.71 -22.16
N ILE A 558 27.93 -8.93 -22.42
CA ILE A 558 29.04 -8.50 -21.56
C ILE A 558 29.01 -6.97 -21.34
N ASN A 559 28.69 -6.19 -22.37
CA ASN A 559 28.67 -4.73 -22.28
C ASN A 559 27.60 -4.24 -21.29
N ASN A 560 26.41 -4.82 -21.32
CA ASN A 560 25.32 -4.47 -20.41
C ASN A 560 25.64 -4.85 -18.95
N GLU A 561 26.45 -5.88 -18.75
CA GLU A 561 26.83 -6.34 -17.41
C GLU A 561 27.99 -5.48 -16.85
N LEU A 562 28.93 -5.08 -17.69
CA LEU A 562 30.00 -4.13 -17.34
C LEU A 562 29.43 -2.77 -16.93
N GLU A 563 28.51 -2.20 -17.71
CA GLU A 563 27.82 -0.95 -17.35
C GLU A 563 27.12 -1.05 -16.00
N HIS A 564 26.51 -2.21 -15.70
CA HIS A 564 25.84 -2.41 -14.42
C HIS A 564 26.80 -2.52 -13.23
N ILE A 565 27.95 -3.20 -13.41
CA ILE A 565 28.97 -3.33 -12.37
C ILE A 565 29.63 -1.96 -12.11
N ILE A 566 29.92 -1.19 -13.15
CA ILE A 566 30.46 0.18 -13.03
C ILE A 566 29.51 1.05 -12.20
N ASN A 567 28.21 1.02 -12.49
CA ASN A 567 27.20 1.76 -11.73
C ASN A 567 27.05 1.34 -10.25
N LYS A 568 27.55 0.15 -9.86
CA LYS A 568 27.56 -0.32 -8.46
C LYS A 568 28.83 0.05 -7.71
N ILE A 569 29.92 0.37 -8.42
CA ILE A 569 31.21 0.77 -7.83
C ILE A 569 31.24 2.29 -7.59
N GLU A 570 30.40 3.07 -8.30
CA GLU A 570 30.25 4.53 -8.11
C GLU A 570 29.30 4.95 -6.97
N ILE A 571 28.89 4.02 -6.09
CA ILE A 571 28.19 4.29 -4.83
C ILE A 571 29.06 3.79 -3.68
#